data_AF-A0A3D2SHI5-F1
#
_entry.id   AF-A0A3D2SHI5-F1
#
_cell.length_a   1.000
_cell.length_b   1.000
_cell.length_c   1.000
_cell.angle_alpha   90.00
_cell.angle_beta   90.00
_cell.angle_gamma   90.00
#
_symmetry.space_group_name_H-M   'P 1'
#
loop_
_entity.id
_entity.type
_entity.pdbx_description
1 polymer ?
#
loop_
_entity_poly.entity_id
_entity_poly.type
_entity_poly.pdbx_seq_one_letter_code
_entity_poly.pdbx_strand_id
1 'polypeptide(L)'
;MKTIIYRGLILLILFSTVQACTELKDDSYGNVVSSQYNPKTEADVSYLVNAAYVPWRETMLLWNGVVRGQELCADQDVIPARGNGWVDGGIYKRWHQHAWTTDDDSVLQPWSRTYTGINTCNRLLSQIEDGIINVSGETKDKLVAELKVLRASYYYILVDFYGNVPVVTDFKDTSLPVQSSRKEVFDFIVKEISDNIELLSETPRGYYYGRLTKWGAYTLLAKMYLNAVVWSGSAQWQNCINACNKVIEFAERTGEYALEANQKDVFVTKNENSKEIIFALPIDEIYVKDWNAFDFHLYTLASESQATYNFTNTPWGGVCAIPQFIESYDPDDARLKENFIYGQQYKS
;
A
#
# COMPACT_ATOMS: atom_id res chain seq x y z
N MET A 1 4.33 -76.29 58.95
CA MET A 1 3.85 -77.15 57.85
C MET A 1 3.34 -76.25 56.73
N LYS A 2 3.86 -76.39 55.50
CA LYS A 2 3.36 -75.90 54.19
C LYS A 2 3.03 -74.38 54.07
N THR A 3 3.77 -73.53 53.34
CA THR A 3 3.78 -73.32 51.85
C THR A 3 2.36 -73.20 51.25
N ILE A 4 2.01 -72.37 50.25
CA ILE A 4 2.72 -71.55 49.24
C ILE A 4 1.70 -70.47 48.73
N ILE A 5 1.96 -69.27 48.20
CA ILE A 5 3.16 -68.51 47.75
C ILE A 5 2.89 -66.98 47.84
N TYR A 6 3.90 -66.12 47.69
CA TYR A 6 3.76 -64.67 47.37
C TYR A 6 3.66 -64.46 45.85
N ARG A 7 2.73 -63.61 45.34
CA ARG A 7 2.85 -62.74 44.14
C ARG A 7 1.49 -62.17 43.72
N GLY A 8 1.31 -60.86 43.82
CA GLY A 8 0.07 -60.18 43.44
C GLY A 8 0.05 -58.66 43.68
N LEU A 9 0.91 -58.16 44.58
CA LEU A 9 1.06 -56.72 44.88
C LEU A 9 2.25 -56.04 44.16
N ILE A 10 2.81 -56.68 43.13
CA ILE A 10 3.83 -56.09 42.24
C ILE A 10 3.31 -56.18 40.79
N LEU A 11 2.12 -55.61 40.58
CA LEU A 11 1.55 -55.38 39.25
C LEU A 11 0.78 -54.05 39.16
N LEU A 12 1.11 -53.11 40.06
CA LEU A 12 0.64 -51.73 40.05
C LEU A 12 1.80 -50.71 40.05
N ILE A 13 2.98 -51.14 39.61
CA ILE A 13 4.18 -50.31 39.39
C ILE A 13 4.70 -50.58 37.97
N LEU A 14 3.82 -50.36 36.98
CA LEU A 14 4.16 -50.52 35.55
C LEU A 14 3.26 -49.69 34.63
N PHE A 15 2.83 -48.51 35.10
CA PHE A 15 2.06 -47.53 34.33
C PHE A 15 2.64 -46.09 34.41
N SER A 16 3.90 -45.97 34.83
CA SER A 16 4.57 -44.70 35.12
C SER A 16 5.92 -44.59 34.41
N THR A 17 5.95 -44.80 33.08
CA THR A 17 7.11 -44.51 32.18
C THR A 17 6.72 -44.50 30.70
N VAL A 18 5.64 -43.80 30.34
CA VAL A 18 5.44 -43.28 28.96
C VAL A 18 4.86 -41.88 29.05
N GLN A 19 5.60 -41.00 29.73
CA GLN A 19 5.52 -39.58 29.44
C GLN A 19 6.24 -39.39 28.10
N ALA A 20 5.49 -39.60 27.02
CA ALA A 20 5.95 -39.28 25.69
C ALA A 20 6.11 -37.75 25.64
N CYS A 21 7.35 -37.28 25.82
CA CYS A 21 7.77 -36.02 25.24
C CYS A 21 7.71 -36.20 23.73
N THR A 22 6.52 -36.08 23.16
CA THR A 22 6.39 -35.66 21.77
C THR A 22 7.04 -34.29 21.71
N GLU A 23 8.24 -34.20 21.11
CA GLU A 23 8.67 -32.94 20.54
C GLU A 23 7.54 -32.51 19.61
N LEU A 24 6.79 -31.49 20.04
CA LEU A 24 5.82 -30.87 19.17
C LEU A 24 6.67 -30.23 18.07
N LYS A 25 6.66 -30.83 16.89
CA LYS A 25 7.15 -30.14 15.71
C LYS A 25 6.20 -28.96 15.50
N ASP A 26 6.62 -27.80 15.96
CA ASP A 26 6.03 -26.51 15.62
C ASP A 26 6.41 -26.17 14.17
N ASP A 27 6.03 -27.08 13.27
CA ASP A 27 5.96 -26.83 11.85
C ASP A 27 4.74 -25.90 11.67
N SER A 28 4.93 -24.62 11.98
CA SER A 28 3.89 -23.60 11.89
C SER A 28 3.60 -23.30 10.43
N TYR A 29 2.85 -24.17 9.76
CA TYR A 29 2.53 -24.08 8.32
C TYR A 29 1.82 -22.78 7.92
N GLY A 30 1.37 -21.97 8.90
CA GLY A 30 0.80 -20.62 8.70
C GLY A 30 1.70 -19.46 9.14
N ASN A 31 2.86 -19.70 9.78
CA ASN A 31 3.76 -18.63 10.25
C ASN A 31 5.21 -18.90 9.84
N VAL A 32 5.78 -18.03 9.01
CA VAL A 32 7.22 -18.07 8.70
C VAL A 32 8.00 -17.49 9.88
N VAL A 33 8.66 -18.36 10.66
CA VAL A 33 9.57 -17.93 11.73
C VAL A 33 10.78 -17.25 11.09
N SER A 34 10.97 -15.95 11.34
CA SER A 34 12.01 -15.14 10.67
C SER A 34 13.44 -15.73 10.76
N SER A 35 13.80 -16.35 11.88
CA SER A 35 15.10 -17.01 12.08
C SER A 35 15.29 -18.32 11.31
N GLN A 36 14.22 -18.90 10.78
CA GLN A 36 14.24 -20.07 9.89
C GLN A 36 14.21 -19.65 8.41
N TYR A 37 14.12 -18.35 8.12
CA TYR A 37 13.97 -17.83 6.78
C TYR A 37 15.32 -17.55 6.10
N ASN A 38 15.54 -18.20 4.95
CA ASN A 38 16.79 -18.15 4.18
C ASN A 38 16.46 -17.93 2.69
N PRO A 39 16.13 -16.69 2.29
CA PRO A 39 15.71 -16.40 0.93
C PRO A 39 16.85 -16.56 -0.07
N LYS A 40 16.64 -17.40 -1.09
CA LYS A 40 17.64 -17.70 -2.14
C LYS A 40 17.16 -17.39 -3.55
N THR A 41 15.84 -17.27 -3.73
CA THR A 41 15.19 -16.98 -5.01
C THR A 41 14.47 -15.63 -4.96
N GLU A 42 14.16 -15.06 -6.13
CA GLU A 42 13.33 -13.85 -6.22
C GLU A 42 11.93 -14.05 -5.61
N ALA A 43 11.40 -15.27 -5.67
CA ALA A 43 10.13 -15.62 -5.04
C ALA A 43 10.22 -15.54 -3.51
N ASP A 44 11.30 -16.04 -2.90
CA ASP A 44 11.52 -15.90 -1.46
C ASP A 44 11.61 -14.41 -1.06
N VAL A 45 12.46 -13.64 -1.77
CA VAL A 45 12.60 -12.20 -1.53
C VAL A 45 11.25 -11.48 -1.66
N SER A 46 10.42 -11.87 -2.65
CA SER A 46 9.06 -11.35 -2.82
C SER A 46 8.19 -11.65 -1.59
N TYR A 47 8.08 -12.90 -1.13
CA TYR A 47 7.26 -13.24 0.04
C TYR A 47 7.64 -12.44 1.30
N LEU A 48 8.92 -12.21 1.51
CA LEU A 48 9.41 -11.42 2.64
C LEU A 48 9.05 -9.93 2.52
N VAL A 49 9.35 -9.31 1.37
CA VAL A 49 9.15 -7.86 1.19
C VAL A 49 7.67 -7.50 1.06
N ASN A 50 6.83 -8.40 0.54
CA ASN A 50 5.38 -8.18 0.39
C ASN A 50 4.70 -7.79 1.72
N ALA A 51 5.19 -8.28 2.86
CA ALA A 51 4.69 -7.88 4.18
C ALA A 51 4.82 -6.36 4.45
N ALA A 52 5.84 -5.70 3.89
CA ALA A 52 6.02 -4.26 3.96
C ALA A 52 5.23 -3.49 2.90
N TYR A 53 4.74 -4.14 1.84
CA TYR A 53 3.86 -3.53 0.83
C TYR A 53 2.37 -3.59 1.21
N VAL A 54 1.92 -4.57 1.99
CA VAL A 54 0.51 -4.70 2.40
C VAL A 54 -0.08 -3.39 2.99
N PRO A 55 0.61 -2.66 3.89
CA PRO A 55 0.08 -1.41 4.47
C PRO A 55 -0.19 -0.29 3.46
N TRP A 56 0.32 -0.34 2.23
CA TRP A 56 -0.05 0.62 1.18
C TRP A 56 -1.52 0.54 0.79
N ARG A 57 -2.11 -0.67 0.78
CA ARG A 57 -3.55 -0.85 0.51
C ARG A 57 -4.39 -0.21 1.60
N GLU A 58 -3.98 -0.40 2.86
CA GLU A 58 -4.65 0.21 4.01
C GLU A 58 -4.52 1.74 3.99
N THR A 59 -3.32 2.24 3.71
CA THR A 59 -3.00 3.66 3.64
C THR A 59 -3.84 4.37 2.58
N MET A 60 -3.95 3.80 1.38
CA MET A 60 -4.65 4.44 0.25
C MET A 60 -6.14 4.14 0.20
N LEU A 61 -6.54 2.87 0.32
CA LEU A 61 -7.83 2.39 -0.18
C LEU A 61 -8.85 2.09 0.93
N LEU A 62 -8.42 1.60 2.09
CA LEU A 62 -9.35 1.36 3.20
C LEU A 62 -10.05 2.65 3.63
N TRP A 63 -11.29 2.52 4.09
CA TRP A 63 -12.15 3.64 4.50
C TRP A 63 -11.42 4.70 5.36
N ASN A 64 -11.70 5.98 5.10
CA ASN A 64 -11.01 7.13 5.70
C ASN A 64 -9.48 7.18 5.49
N GLY A 65 -8.95 6.43 4.51
CA GLY A 65 -7.55 6.52 4.08
C GLY A 65 -7.22 7.78 3.27
N VAL A 66 -5.99 7.84 2.76
CA VAL A 66 -5.39 8.97 2.02
C VAL A 66 -6.31 9.50 0.92
N VAL A 67 -6.86 8.63 0.07
CA VAL A 67 -7.69 9.05 -1.08
C VAL A 67 -8.93 9.79 -0.59
N ARG A 68 -9.61 9.32 0.46
CA ARG A 68 -10.81 9.99 0.98
C ARG A 68 -10.49 11.38 1.55
N GLY A 69 -9.31 11.57 2.11
CA GLY A 69 -8.87 12.87 2.63
C GLY A 69 -8.41 13.86 1.56
N GLN A 70 -7.78 13.37 0.49
CA GLN A 70 -7.35 14.19 -0.65
C GLN A 70 -8.54 14.59 -1.55
N GLU A 71 -9.38 13.64 -1.96
CA GLU A 71 -10.46 13.89 -2.93
C GLU A 71 -11.57 14.78 -2.35
N LEU A 72 -12.04 14.53 -1.11
CA LEU A 72 -13.11 15.34 -0.51
C LEU A 72 -12.71 16.82 -0.33
N CYS A 73 -11.42 17.09 -0.10
CA CYS A 73 -10.88 18.43 0.05
C CYS A 73 -10.53 19.08 -1.30
N ALA A 74 -10.56 18.32 -2.40
CA ALA A 74 -10.37 18.81 -3.75
C ALA A 74 -11.70 19.27 -4.39
N ASP A 75 -11.64 19.60 -5.67
CA ASP A 75 -12.75 20.03 -6.51
C ASP A 75 -13.25 18.95 -7.47
N GLN A 76 -12.74 17.71 -7.36
CA GLN A 76 -13.06 16.60 -8.25
C GLN A 76 -14.35 15.86 -7.86
N ASP A 77 -14.51 15.49 -6.59
CA ASP A 77 -15.63 14.70 -6.07
C ASP A 77 -16.35 15.35 -4.87
N VAL A 78 -17.58 14.90 -4.63
CA VAL A 78 -18.37 15.29 -3.46
C VAL A 78 -19.26 14.13 -3.01
N ILE A 79 -19.45 13.99 -1.70
CA ILE A 79 -20.43 13.09 -1.08
C ILE A 79 -21.55 13.92 -0.46
N PRO A 80 -22.61 14.25 -1.23
CA PRO A 80 -23.71 15.08 -0.75
C PRO A 80 -24.67 14.29 0.16
N ALA A 81 -25.36 15.00 1.04
CA ALA A 81 -26.50 14.43 1.76
C ALA A 81 -27.62 14.07 0.76
N ARG A 82 -28.05 12.81 0.73
CA ARG A 82 -29.20 12.33 -0.05
C ARG A 82 -30.34 11.92 0.88
N GLY A 83 -31.59 11.98 0.40
CA GLY A 83 -32.77 11.68 1.22
C GLY A 83 -32.84 10.24 1.78
N ASN A 84 -32.10 9.32 1.16
CA ASN A 84 -31.90 7.93 1.58
C ASN A 84 -30.41 7.61 1.86
N GLY A 85 -29.53 8.62 1.90
CA GLY A 85 -28.09 8.45 1.94
C GLY A 85 -27.46 8.74 3.29
N TRP A 86 -26.23 8.28 3.46
CA TRP A 86 -25.42 8.50 4.65
C TRP A 86 -24.88 9.93 4.69
N VAL A 87 -24.98 10.59 5.84
CA VAL A 87 -24.36 11.91 6.09
C VAL A 87 -23.13 11.83 7.00
N ASP A 88 -22.82 10.63 7.51
CA ASP A 88 -21.65 10.28 8.33
C ASP A 88 -21.29 11.30 9.43
N GLY A 89 -22.27 11.67 10.27
CA GLY A 89 -22.06 12.69 11.33
C GLY A 89 -21.64 14.07 10.82
N GLY A 90 -21.83 14.35 9.53
CA GLY A 90 -21.36 15.54 8.84
C GLY A 90 -19.88 15.54 8.47
N ILE A 91 -19.15 14.42 8.61
CA ILE A 91 -17.70 14.32 8.34
C ILE A 91 -17.39 14.77 6.90
N TYR A 92 -17.99 14.16 5.88
CA TYR A 92 -17.64 14.48 4.48
C TYR A 92 -17.95 15.94 4.11
N LYS A 93 -19.02 16.50 4.70
CA LYS A 93 -19.32 17.94 4.56
C LYS A 93 -18.25 18.80 5.24
N ARG A 94 -17.78 18.45 6.44
CA ARG A 94 -16.68 19.17 7.11
C ARG A 94 -15.42 19.15 6.27
N TRP A 95 -15.03 17.99 5.75
CA TRP A 95 -13.86 17.84 4.89
C TRP A 95 -13.96 18.68 3.62
N HIS A 96 -15.09 18.58 2.91
CA HIS A 96 -15.33 19.39 1.71
C HIS A 96 -15.42 20.91 1.97
N GLN A 97 -15.77 21.33 3.19
CA GLN A 97 -15.77 22.73 3.61
C GLN A 97 -14.45 23.19 4.27
N HIS A 98 -13.40 22.35 4.21
CA HIS A 98 -12.10 22.58 4.86
C HIS A 98 -12.20 22.89 6.37
N ALA A 99 -13.17 22.25 7.03
CA ALA A 99 -13.56 22.44 8.42
C ALA A 99 -13.46 21.14 9.24
N TRP A 100 -12.53 20.26 8.86
CA TRP A 100 -12.22 19.02 9.59
C TRP A 100 -11.65 19.31 10.99
N THR A 101 -11.76 18.35 11.91
CA THR A 101 -11.19 18.45 13.26
C THR A 101 -10.13 17.38 13.50
N THR A 102 -9.37 17.49 14.60
CA THR A 102 -8.41 16.46 15.04
C THR A 102 -9.07 15.13 15.42
N ASP A 103 -10.39 15.13 15.62
CA ASP A 103 -11.17 13.96 16.03
C ASP A 103 -11.77 13.23 14.82
N ASP A 104 -11.68 13.81 13.61
CA ASP A 104 -12.13 13.15 12.38
C ASP A 104 -11.17 12.01 12.02
N ASP A 105 -11.70 10.81 11.85
CA ASP A 105 -10.92 9.58 11.63
C ASP A 105 -9.99 9.67 10.40
N SER A 106 -10.38 10.40 9.36
CA SER A 106 -9.55 10.70 8.18
C SER A 106 -8.30 11.54 8.48
N VAL A 107 -8.14 12.13 9.67
CA VAL A 107 -6.87 12.71 10.14
C VAL A 107 -5.95 11.63 10.74
N LEU A 108 -6.52 10.63 11.44
CA LEU A 108 -5.76 9.62 12.18
C LEU A 108 -5.36 8.41 11.31
N GLN A 109 -6.25 7.95 10.43
CA GLN A 109 -6.02 6.73 9.66
C GLN A 109 -4.83 6.83 8.69
N PRO A 110 -4.64 7.91 7.90
CA PRO A 110 -3.47 8.01 7.02
C PRO A 110 -2.16 8.00 7.84
N TRP A 111 -2.10 8.71 8.97
CA TRP A 111 -0.96 8.69 9.89
C TRP A 111 -0.65 7.27 10.37
N SER A 112 -1.63 6.61 11.00
CA SER A 112 -1.44 5.31 11.66
C SER A 112 -1.03 4.21 10.67
N ARG A 113 -1.71 4.14 9.52
CA ARG A 113 -1.46 3.11 8.49
C ARG A 113 -0.12 3.34 7.78
N THR A 114 0.24 4.60 7.51
CA THR A 114 1.54 4.94 6.91
C THR A 114 2.70 4.62 7.86
N TYR A 115 2.57 4.94 9.16
CA TYR A 115 3.56 4.54 10.16
C TYR A 115 3.63 3.03 10.39
N THR A 116 2.54 2.28 10.17
CA THR A 116 2.56 0.81 10.16
C THR A 116 3.43 0.27 9.01
N GLY A 117 3.36 0.88 7.82
CA GLY A 117 4.26 0.62 6.71
C GLY A 117 5.73 0.90 7.03
N ILE A 118 6.03 2.09 7.56
CA ILE A 118 7.37 2.50 7.98
C ILE A 118 7.96 1.55 9.04
N ASN A 119 7.18 1.23 10.07
CA ASN A 119 7.62 0.33 11.15
C ASN A 119 7.90 -1.08 10.63
N THR A 120 7.09 -1.57 9.68
CA THR A 120 7.31 -2.87 9.04
C THR A 120 8.60 -2.88 8.22
N CYS A 121 8.90 -1.80 7.49
CA CYS A 121 10.18 -1.64 6.80
C CYS A 121 11.36 -1.62 7.79
N ASN A 122 11.28 -0.82 8.87
CA ASN A 122 12.31 -0.72 9.90
C ASN A 122 12.58 -2.09 10.56
N ARG A 123 11.53 -2.86 10.88
CA ARG A 123 11.65 -4.22 11.44
C ARG A 123 12.41 -5.17 10.52
N LEU A 124 12.04 -5.22 9.25
CA LEU A 124 12.70 -6.10 8.27
C LEU A 124 14.17 -5.68 8.06
N LEU A 125 14.45 -4.38 7.97
CA LEU A 125 15.81 -3.85 7.89
C LEU A 125 16.66 -4.28 9.11
N SER A 126 16.14 -4.10 10.33
CA SER A 126 16.84 -4.54 11.56
C SER A 126 17.07 -6.05 11.57
N GLN A 127 16.08 -6.86 11.18
CA GLN A 127 16.22 -8.32 11.15
C GLN A 127 17.24 -8.81 10.10
N ILE A 128 17.41 -8.09 8.99
CA ILE A 128 18.44 -8.34 7.96
C ILE A 128 19.82 -7.86 8.43
N GLU A 129 19.90 -6.78 9.20
CA GLU A 129 21.14 -6.26 9.79
C GLU A 129 21.67 -7.20 10.89
N ASP A 130 20.80 -7.60 11.81
CA ASP A 130 21.08 -8.54 12.91
C ASP A 130 21.35 -9.98 12.43
N GLY A 131 21.14 -10.28 11.14
CA GLY A 131 21.31 -11.63 10.57
C GLY A 131 20.24 -12.64 10.98
N ILE A 132 19.13 -12.18 11.56
CA ILE A 132 17.95 -13.01 11.88
C ILE A 132 17.35 -13.54 10.57
N ILE A 133 17.16 -12.66 9.58
CA ILE A 133 16.86 -13.04 8.21
C ILE A 133 18.19 -13.32 7.51
N ASN A 134 18.44 -14.58 7.16
CA ASN A 134 19.72 -14.99 6.59
C ASN A 134 19.78 -14.67 5.08
N VAL A 135 20.19 -13.45 4.76
CA VAL A 135 20.42 -12.95 3.40
C VAL A 135 21.80 -12.28 3.32
N SER A 136 22.49 -12.42 2.19
CA SER A 136 23.87 -11.92 2.01
C SER A 136 24.18 -11.52 0.56
N GLY A 137 25.30 -10.82 0.37
CA GLY A 137 25.76 -10.35 -0.94
C GLY A 137 24.76 -9.44 -1.65
N GLU A 138 24.79 -9.47 -2.98
CA GLU A 138 23.95 -8.64 -3.85
C GLU A 138 22.45 -8.76 -3.52
N THR A 139 21.96 -9.95 -3.14
CA THR A 139 20.56 -10.15 -2.72
C THR A 139 20.21 -9.35 -1.47
N LYS A 140 21.14 -9.24 -0.49
CA LYS A 140 20.94 -8.40 0.70
C LYS A 140 20.92 -6.93 0.31
N ASP A 141 21.86 -6.49 -0.53
CA ASP A 141 22.00 -5.08 -0.90
C ASP A 141 20.76 -4.59 -1.67
N LYS A 142 20.25 -5.38 -2.62
CA LYS A 142 19.01 -5.08 -3.37
C LYS A 142 17.77 -5.05 -2.47
N LEU A 143 17.63 -6.00 -1.55
CA LEU A 143 16.49 -6.05 -0.61
C LEU A 143 16.51 -4.89 0.39
N VAL A 144 17.69 -4.55 0.92
CA VAL A 144 17.86 -3.37 1.80
C VAL A 144 17.55 -2.08 1.05
N ALA A 145 17.99 -1.96 -0.20
CA ALA A 145 17.69 -0.82 -1.06
C ALA A 145 16.17 -0.69 -1.31
N GLU A 146 15.49 -1.77 -1.71
CA GLU A 146 14.05 -1.78 -1.94
C GLU A 146 13.26 -1.40 -0.66
N LEU A 147 13.61 -1.96 0.50
CA LEU A 147 12.97 -1.64 1.78
C LEU A 147 13.15 -0.16 2.20
N LYS A 148 14.30 0.46 1.90
CA LYS A 148 14.54 1.89 2.14
C LYS A 148 13.72 2.78 1.20
N VAL A 149 13.67 2.45 -0.09
CA VAL A 149 12.85 3.19 -1.06
C VAL A 149 11.35 3.04 -0.74
N LEU A 150 10.92 1.86 -0.31
CA LEU A 150 9.57 1.61 0.18
C LEU A 150 9.25 2.43 1.44
N ARG A 151 10.16 2.48 2.43
CA ARG A 151 10.03 3.37 3.58
C ARG A 151 9.91 4.83 3.16
N ALA A 152 10.74 5.30 2.23
CA ALA A 152 10.70 6.65 1.70
C ALA A 152 9.37 6.96 0.99
N SER A 153 8.76 5.98 0.31
CA SER A 153 7.45 6.13 -0.32
C SER A 153 6.30 6.31 0.68
N TYR A 154 6.37 5.68 1.86
CA TYR A 154 5.43 5.98 2.95
C TYR A 154 5.65 7.40 3.50
N TYR A 155 6.89 7.85 3.69
CA TYR A 155 7.16 9.23 4.11
C TYR A 155 6.68 10.28 3.09
N TYR A 156 6.60 9.96 1.79
CA TYR A 156 5.98 10.83 0.78
C TYR A 156 4.50 11.14 1.10
N ILE A 157 3.74 10.16 1.61
CA ILE A 157 2.36 10.42 2.07
C ILE A 157 2.37 11.37 3.28
N LEU A 158 3.26 11.13 4.25
CA LEU A 158 3.33 11.95 5.46
C LEU A 158 3.77 13.39 5.19
N VAL A 159 4.75 13.60 4.31
CA VAL A 159 5.23 14.95 3.96
C VAL A 159 4.21 15.73 3.16
N ASP A 160 3.32 15.07 2.41
CA ASP A 160 2.20 15.70 1.71
C ASP A 160 1.07 16.06 2.67
N PHE A 161 0.52 15.08 3.41
CA PHE A 161 -0.64 15.28 4.31
C PHE A 161 -0.34 16.15 5.54
N TYR A 162 0.78 15.93 6.22
CA TYR A 162 1.06 16.51 7.54
C TYR A 162 2.27 17.47 7.52
N GLY A 163 3.18 17.29 6.57
CA GLY A 163 4.38 18.10 6.42
C GLY A 163 5.46 17.79 7.45
N ASN A 164 5.32 18.34 8.66
CA ASN A 164 6.29 18.14 9.75
C ASN A 164 5.95 16.83 10.49
N VAL A 165 6.76 15.79 10.33
CA VAL A 165 6.55 14.48 10.96
C VAL A 165 7.87 13.93 11.52
N PRO A 166 7.86 13.06 12.55
CA PRO A 166 9.08 12.42 13.01
C PRO A 166 9.63 11.42 11.97
N VAL A 167 10.91 11.56 11.61
CA VAL A 167 11.65 10.58 10.83
C VAL A 167 12.25 9.52 11.77
N VAL A 168 11.63 8.34 11.81
CA VAL A 168 12.08 7.15 12.55
C VAL A 168 12.63 6.08 11.60
N THR A 169 13.86 5.62 11.88
CA THR A 169 14.59 4.64 11.05
C THR A 169 15.16 3.46 11.83
N ASP A 170 15.45 3.64 13.12
CA ASP A 170 15.80 2.56 14.05
C ASP A 170 14.51 1.87 14.54
N PHE A 171 14.49 0.54 14.51
CA PHE A 171 13.38 -0.28 15.02
C PHE A 171 13.52 -0.57 16.53
N LYS A 172 14.73 -0.42 17.09
CA LYS A 172 15.05 -0.72 18.49
C LYS A 172 14.91 0.50 19.40
N ASP A 173 14.88 1.71 18.82
CA ASP A 173 14.57 2.92 19.57
C ASP A 173 13.10 2.90 20.03
N THR A 174 12.91 3.08 21.33
CA THR A 174 11.61 3.11 22.02
C THR A 174 11.35 4.46 22.69
N SER A 175 12.21 5.46 22.44
CA SER A 175 12.02 6.83 22.90
C SER A 175 10.84 7.50 22.18
N LEU A 176 10.33 8.59 22.76
CA LEU A 176 9.32 9.41 22.09
C LEU A 176 9.95 10.12 20.89
N PRO A 177 9.46 9.91 19.66
CA PRO A 177 10.14 10.40 18.48
C PRO A 177 9.99 11.92 18.35
N VAL A 178 11.08 12.58 17.95
CA VAL A 178 11.13 14.04 17.78
C VAL A 178 10.64 14.41 16.37
N GLN A 179 9.73 15.38 16.28
CA GLN A 179 9.19 15.87 15.02
C GLN A 179 10.29 16.51 14.17
N SER A 180 10.42 16.07 12.92
CA SER A 180 11.29 16.70 11.92
C SER A 180 10.48 17.74 11.12
N SER A 181 11.15 18.77 10.62
CA SER A 181 10.55 19.74 9.71
C SER A 181 10.25 19.12 8.33
N ARG A 182 9.28 19.68 7.60
CA ARG A 182 8.89 19.25 6.24
C ARG A 182 10.09 19.17 5.29
N LYS A 183 11.08 20.06 5.47
CA LYS A 183 12.34 20.03 4.72
C LYS A 183 13.22 18.83 5.10
N GLU A 184 13.39 18.52 6.38
CA GLU A 184 14.17 17.36 6.80
C GLU A 184 13.53 16.05 6.34
N VAL A 185 12.20 15.96 6.37
CA VAL A 185 11.45 14.82 5.82
C VAL A 185 11.65 14.73 4.29
N PHE A 186 11.56 15.85 3.57
CA PHE A 186 11.85 15.93 2.14
C PHE A 186 13.29 15.46 1.80
N ASP A 187 14.28 16.01 2.50
CA ASP A 187 15.70 15.71 2.30
C ASP A 187 15.96 14.22 2.59
N PHE A 188 15.33 13.66 3.64
CA PHE A 188 15.38 12.23 3.97
C PHE A 188 14.82 11.35 2.84
N ILE A 189 13.62 11.65 2.32
CA ILE A 189 13.01 10.89 1.23
C ILE A 189 13.89 10.93 -0.03
N VAL A 190 14.33 12.12 -0.44
CA VAL A 190 15.19 12.30 -1.63
C VAL A 190 16.49 11.54 -1.48
N LYS A 191 17.10 11.52 -0.29
CA LYS A 191 18.33 10.78 0.01
C LYS A 191 18.12 9.27 0.00
N GLU A 192 17.09 8.76 0.70
CA GLU A 192 16.76 7.33 0.71
C GLU A 192 16.46 6.79 -0.69
N ILE A 193 15.83 7.59 -1.56
CA ILE A 193 15.64 7.18 -2.96
C ILE A 193 16.97 7.22 -3.72
N SER A 194 17.66 8.38 -3.71
CA SER A 194 18.85 8.59 -4.57
C SER A 194 20.03 7.66 -4.23
N ASP A 195 20.22 7.32 -2.96
CA ASP A 195 21.31 6.43 -2.52
C ASP A 195 21.06 4.95 -2.90
N ASN A 196 19.81 4.56 -3.14
CA ASN A 196 19.41 3.16 -3.27
C ASN A 196 18.85 2.80 -4.66
N ILE A 197 18.39 3.78 -5.45
CA ILE A 197 17.66 3.58 -6.72
C ILE A 197 18.38 2.69 -7.75
N GLU A 198 19.70 2.76 -7.84
CA GLU A 198 20.46 1.96 -8.81
C GLU A 198 20.59 0.47 -8.43
N LEU A 199 20.27 0.12 -7.17
CA LEU A 199 20.19 -1.27 -6.70
C LEU A 199 18.80 -1.89 -6.89
N LEU A 200 17.77 -1.10 -7.22
CA LEU A 200 16.42 -1.63 -7.47
C LEU A 200 16.35 -2.37 -8.82
N SER A 201 15.47 -3.37 -8.89
CA SER A 201 15.20 -4.12 -10.12
C SER A 201 14.72 -3.22 -11.25
N GLU A 202 15.23 -3.47 -12.46
CA GLU A 202 14.70 -2.85 -13.69
C GLU A 202 13.51 -3.62 -14.28
N THR A 203 13.26 -4.85 -13.81
CA THR A 203 12.18 -5.73 -14.29
C THR A 203 10.82 -5.26 -13.73
N PRO A 204 9.86 -4.83 -14.57
CA PRO A 204 8.62 -4.20 -14.09
C PRO A 204 7.44 -5.16 -13.86
N ARG A 205 7.62 -6.46 -14.14
CA ARG A 205 6.55 -7.48 -14.16
C ARG A 205 6.97 -8.76 -13.45
N GLY A 206 6.12 -9.79 -13.44
CA GLY A 206 6.38 -11.04 -12.73
C GLY A 206 6.45 -10.84 -11.22
N TYR A 207 7.48 -11.38 -10.54
CA TYR A 207 7.70 -11.22 -9.09
C TYR A 207 7.94 -9.78 -8.63
N TYR A 208 8.04 -8.81 -9.55
CA TYR A 208 8.15 -7.37 -9.27
C TYR A 208 6.86 -6.59 -9.56
N TYR A 209 5.79 -7.23 -10.05
CA TYR A 209 4.49 -6.56 -10.17
C TYR A 209 3.97 -6.15 -8.78
N GLY A 210 3.60 -4.87 -8.63
CA GLY A 210 3.21 -4.29 -7.34
C GLY A 210 4.35 -3.98 -6.37
N ARG A 211 5.61 -4.09 -6.82
CA ARG A 211 6.81 -3.68 -6.04
C ARG A 211 7.45 -2.43 -6.64
N LEU A 212 8.19 -1.68 -5.81
CA LEU A 212 8.94 -0.51 -6.25
C LEU A 212 10.21 -0.95 -6.98
N THR A 213 10.13 -0.87 -8.31
CA THR A 213 11.26 -1.01 -9.22
C THR A 213 12.04 0.31 -9.33
N LYS A 214 13.18 0.28 -10.03
CA LYS A 214 13.97 1.47 -10.37
C LYS A 214 13.10 2.59 -10.97
N TRP A 215 12.11 2.20 -11.78
CA TRP A 215 11.21 3.12 -12.47
C TRP A 215 10.15 3.72 -11.56
N GLY A 216 9.56 2.92 -10.66
CA GLY A 216 8.69 3.43 -9.59
C GLY A 216 9.42 4.40 -8.67
N ALA A 217 10.70 4.13 -8.37
CA ALA A 217 11.56 5.01 -7.59
C ALA A 217 11.87 6.33 -8.34
N TYR A 218 12.18 6.30 -9.64
CA TYR A 218 12.35 7.51 -10.44
C TYR A 218 11.06 8.33 -10.54
N THR A 219 9.89 7.69 -10.67
CA THR A 219 8.59 8.36 -10.67
C THR A 219 8.29 9.04 -9.32
N LEU A 220 8.58 8.37 -8.20
CA LEU A 220 8.45 8.95 -6.86
C LEU A 220 9.40 10.14 -6.68
N LEU A 221 10.65 10.00 -7.12
CA LEU A 221 11.67 11.06 -7.06
C LEU A 221 11.27 12.29 -7.88
N ALA A 222 10.66 12.08 -9.05
CA ALA A 222 10.06 13.16 -9.84
C ALA A 222 8.95 13.89 -9.08
N LYS A 223 8.02 13.15 -8.43
CA LYS A 223 6.97 13.75 -7.58
C LYS A 223 7.55 14.58 -6.42
N MET A 224 8.64 14.12 -5.80
CA MET A 224 9.36 14.90 -4.80
C MET A 224 9.89 16.21 -5.40
N TYR A 225 10.65 16.14 -6.49
CA TYR A 225 11.25 17.32 -7.11
C TYR A 225 10.23 18.33 -7.68
N LEU A 226 9.06 17.87 -8.14
CA LEU A 226 7.96 18.73 -8.58
C LEU A 226 7.45 19.61 -7.43
N ASN A 227 7.26 19.03 -6.25
CA ASN A 227 6.73 19.69 -5.06
C ASN A 227 7.79 20.37 -4.18
N ALA A 228 9.06 20.35 -4.59
CA ALA A 228 10.19 20.81 -3.78
C ALA A 228 10.08 22.28 -3.33
N VAL A 229 9.38 23.15 -4.07
CA VAL A 229 9.12 24.54 -3.63
C VAL A 229 8.30 24.56 -2.34
N VAL A 230 7.26 23.73 -2.25
CA VAL A 230 6.34 23.65 -1.10
C VAL A 230 6.98 22.90 0.08
N TRP A 231 7.79 21.87 -0.20
CA TRP A 231 8.31 20.97 0.84
C TRP A 231 9.73 21.31 1.32
N SER A 232 10.56 21.91 0.47
CA SER A 232 11.97 22.27 0.77
C SER A 232 12.28 23.77 0.71
N GLY A 233 11.36 24.59 0.19
CA GLY A 233 11.57 26.01 -0.08
C GLY A 233 12.40 26.32 -1.34
N SER A 234 12.74 25.31 -2.14
CA SER A 234 13.60 25.45 -3.33
C SER A 234 13.03 24.71 -4.55
N ALA A 235 13.09 25.34 -5.72
CA ALA A 235 12.67 24.69 -6.97
C ALA A 235 13.67 23.63 -7.42
N GLN A 236 13.17 22.45 -7.79
CA GLN A 236 13.98 21.32 -8.27
C GLN A 236 13.52 20.82 -9.65
N TRP A 237 12.87 21.68 -10.45
CA TRP A 237 12.18 21.30 -11.69
C TRP A 237 13.08 20.59 -12.72
N GLN A 238 14.36 20.98 -12.84
CA GLN A 238 15.29 20.27 -13.72
C GLN A 238 15.55 18.83 -13.24
N ASN A 239 15.64 18.61 -11.93
CA ASN A 239 15.79 17.27 -11.37
C ASN A 239 14.49 16.44 -11.52
N CYS A 240 13.32 17.08 -11.47
CA CYS A 240 12.06 16.45 -11.86
C CYS A 240 12.08 15.99 -13.33
N ILE A 241 12.48 16.86 -14.26
CA ILE A 241 12.60 16.52 -15.69
C ILE A 241 13.60 15.37 -15.88
N ASN A 242 14.76 15.42 -15.24
CA ASN A 242 15.78 14.37 -15.33
C ASN A 242 15.24 13.01 -14.84
N ALA A 243 14.47 12.99 -13.74
CA ALA A 243 13.86 11.78 -13.19
C ALA A 243 12.73 11.23 -14.10
N CYS A 244 11.89 12.10 -14.67
CA CYS A 244 10.89 11.70 -15.67
C CYS A 244 11.56 11.10 -16.92
N ASN A 245 12.61 11.74 -17.43
CA ASN A 245 13.33 11.28 -18.61
C ASN A 245 13.92 9.88 -18.41
N LYS A 246 14.38 9.51 -17.21
CA LYS A 246 14.87 8.15 -16.92
C LYS A 246 13.80 7.07 -17.15
N VAL A 247 12.54 7.36 -16.83
CA VAL A 247 11.41 6.44 -17.06
C VAL A 247 11.04 6.41 -18.55
N ILE A 248 10.99 7.58 -19.21
CA ILE A 248 10.65 7.69 -20.64
C ILE A 248 11.73 7.02 -21.52
N GLU A 249 13.01 7.29 -21.28
CA GLU A 249 14.15 6.66 -21.97
C GLU A 249 14.12 5.13 -21.84
N PHE A 250 13.70 4.60 -20.68
CA PHE A 250 13.54 3.15 -20.49
C PHE A 250 12.33 2.60 -21.26
N ALA A 251 11.19 3.31 -21.22
CA ALA A 251 9.98 2.94 -21.95
C ALA A 251 10.24 2.88 -23.47
N GLU A 252 10.86 3.93 -24.04
CA GLU A 252 11.22 3.99 -25.47
C GLU A 252 12.22 2.90 -25.88
N ARG A 253 13.21 2.60 -25.01
CA ARG A 253 14.26 1.61 -25.29
C ARG A 253 13.77 0.16 -25.22
N THR A 254 12.76 -0.13 -24.41
CA THR A 254 12.36 -1.51 -24.08
C THR A 254 10.94 -1.88 -24.50
N GLY A 255 10.03 -0.90 -24.57
CA GLY A 255 8.60 -1.14 -24.75
C GLY A 255 7.93 -1.83 -23.56
N GLU A 256 8.58 -1.91 -22.39
CA GLU A 256 8.00 -2.50 -21.16
C GLU A 256 6.92 -1.61 -20.53
N TYR A 257 7.09 -0.28 -20.66
CA TYR A 257 6.04 0.70 -20.34
C TYR A 257 5.57 1.42 -21.60
N ALA A 258 4.29 1.80 -21.63
CA ALA A 258 3.63 2.58 -22.66
C ALA A 258 2.30 3.12 -22.10
N LEU A 259 1.77 4.21 -22.65
CA LEU A 259 0.38 4.59 -22.38
C LEU A 259 -0.56 3.56 -23.04
N GLU A 260 -1.70 3.27 -22.40
CA GLU A 260 -2.73 2.43 -23.01
C GLU A 260 -3.40 3.15 -24.18
N ALA A 261 -3.90 2.37 -25.14
CA ALA A 261 -4.63 2.93 -26.29
C ALA A 261 -5.97 3.56 -25.87
N ASN A 262 -6.61 3.07 -24.81
CA ASN A 262 -7.77 3.68 -24.18
C ASN A 262 -7.47 3.89 -22.69
N GLN A 263 -7.68 5.10 -22.18
CA GLN A 263 -7.35 5.47 -20.79
C GLN A 263 -8.09 4.62 -19.73
N LYS A 264 -9.25 4.04 -20.06
CA LYS A 264 -9.98 3.13 -19.16
C LYS A 264 -9.29 1.78 -18.94
N ASP A 265 -8.39 1.36 -19.82
CA ASP A 265 -7.81 0.01 -19.81
C ASP A 265 -6.87 -0.20 -18.62
N VAL A 266 -6.39 0.88 -17.98
CA VAL A 266 -5.64 0.80 -16.70
C VAL A 266 -6.55 0.63 -15.47
N PHE A 267 -7.87 0.79 -15.61
CA PHE A 267 -8.86 0.74 -14.51
C PHE A 267 -9.83 -0.46 -14.58
N VAL A 268 -9.70 -1.33 -15.59
CA VAL A 268 -10.51 -2.55 -15.67
C VAL A 268 -10.09 -3.57 -14.61
N THR A 269 -10.97 -4.51 -14.26
CA THR A 269 -10.72 -5.55 -13.24
C THR A 269 -9.49 -6.42 -13.51
N LYS A 270 -9.07 -6.55 -14.77
CA LYS A 270 -7.89 -7.32 -15.20
C LYS A 270 -6.88 -6.41 -15.89
N ASN A 271 -6.33 -5.48 -15.12
CA ASN A 271 -5.34 -4.49 -15.56
C ASN A 271 -3.89 -4.91 -15.27
N GLU A 272 -3.65 -6.11 -14.74
CA GLU A 272 -2.33 -6.55 -14.24
C GLU A 272 -1.24 -6.67 -15.32
N ASN A 273 -1.67 -6.72 -16.59
CA ASN A 273 -0.80 -6.73 -17.77
C ASN A 273 -0.67 -5.36 -18.45
N SER A 274 -1.32 -4.31 -17.94
CA SER A 274 -1.22 -2.95 -18.48
C SER A 274 0.23 -2.48 -18.52
N LYS A 275 0.61 -1.78 -19.58
CA LYS A 275 1.94 -1.17 -19.74
C LYS A 275 2.02 0.25 -19.18
N GLU A 276 0.91 0.86 -18.80
CA GLU A 276 0.93 2.20 -18.20
C GLU A 276 1.18 2.15 -16.69
N ILE A 277 0.85 1.02 -16.05
CA ILE A 277 1.01 0.84 -14.60
C ILE A 277 2.49 0.66 -14.23
N ILE A 278 3.07 1.71 -13.63
CA ILE A 278 4.45 1.72 -13.08
C ILE A 278 4.50 1.06 -11.70
N PHE A 279 3.57 1.40 -10.81
CA PHE A 279 3.42 0.83 -9.47
C PHE A 279 1.94 0.51 -9.24
N ALA A 280 1.66 -0.69 -8.72
CA ALA A 280 0.32 -1.22 -8.52
C ALA A 280 0.11 -1.54 -7.04
N LEU A 281 -1.14 -1.54 -6.59
CA LEU A 281 -1.56 -2.17 -5.34
C LEU A 281 -2.30 -3.47 -5.68
N PRO A 282 -1.66 -4.66 -5.61
CA PRO A 282 -2.29 -5.90 -6.04
C PRO A 282 -3.48 -6.28 -5.15
N ILE A 283 -4.63 -6.50 -5.80
CA ILE A 283 -5.90 -6.87 -5.19
C ILE A 283 -6.47 -8.06 -5.96
N ASP A 284 -6.97 -9.04 -5.23
CA ASP A 284 -7.57 -10.26 -5.75
C ASP A 284 -8.67 -10.71 -4.79
N GLU A 285 -9.84 -11.11 -5.30
CA GLU A 285 -11.04 -11.43 -4.50
C GLU A 285 -10.87 -12.67 -3.60
N ILE A 286 -9.94 -13.57 -3.93
CA ILE A 286 -9.67 -14.81 -3.21
C ILE A 286 -8.60 -14.59 -2.15
N TYR A 287 -7.56 -13.80 -2.45
CA TYR A 287 -6.40 -13.62 -1.58
C TYR A 287 -6.45 -12.36 -0.70
N VAL A 288 -7.23 -11.35 -1.06
CA VAL A 288 -7.34 -10.07 -0.34
C VAL A 288 -8.71 -9.96 0.30
N LYS A 289 -8.78 -10.29 1.60
CA LYS A 289 -10.06 -10.44 2.34
C LYS A 289 -10.30 -9.36 3.39
N ASP A 290 -9.46 -8.33 3.41
CA ASP A 290 -9.60 -7.22 4.35
C ASP A 290 -10.94 -6.50 4.06
N TRP A 291 -11.71 -6.18 5.11
CA TRP A 291 -13.00 -5.51 4.93
C TRP A 291 -12.78 -4.14 4.26
N ASN A 292 -13.48 -3.88 3.17
CA ASN A 292 -13.30 -2.72 2.29
C ASN A 292 -11.90 -2.61 1.62
N ALA A 293 -11.16 -3.71 1.43
CA ALA A 293 -9.86 -3.70 0.74
C ALA A 293 -9.89 -3.02 -0.64
N PHE A 294 -11.00 -3.19 -1.38
CA PHE A 294 -11.26 -2.47 -2.63
C PHE A 294 -12.76 -2.38 -2.91
N ASP A 295 -13.35 -1.24 -2.56
CA ASP A 295 -14.78 -0.94 -2.65
C ASP A 295 -15.09 0.31 -3.51
N PHE A 296 -14.07 0.96 -4.09
CA PHE A 296 -14.19 2.15 -4.94
C PHE A 296 -15.23 2.03 -6.07
N HIS A 297 -15.33 0.85 -6.69
CA HIS A 297 -16.29 0.57 -7.75
C HIS A 297 -17.77 0.61 -7.29
N LEU A 298 -18.02 0.59 -5.97
CA LEU A 298 -19.35 0.73 -5.36
C LEU A 298 -19.68 2.16 -4.95
N TYR A 299 -18.72 3.09 -4.92
CA TYR A 299 -18.90 4.41 -4.31
C TYR A 299 -19.86 5.32 -5.08
N THR A 300 -19.88 5.24 -6.42
CA THR A 300 -20.45 6.28 -7.28
C THR A 300 -21.84 5.97 -7.81
N LEU A 301 -22.02 4.79 -8.39
CA LEU A 301 -23.27 4.38 -9.03
C LEU A 301 -24.40 4.19 -8.01
N ALA A 302 -25.63 4.46 -8.43
CA ALA A 302 -26.81 4.25 -7.60
C ALA A 302 -27.11 2.74 -7.46
N SER A 303 -27.85 2.36 -6.42
CA SER A 303 -28.16 0.95 -6.13
C SER A 303 -28.89 0.26 -7.28
N GLU A 304 -29.75 0.98 -8.00
CA GLU A 304 -30.48 0.52 -9.17
C GLU A 304 -29.55 0.08 -10.32
N SER A 305 -28.32 0.62 -10.38
CA SER A 305 -27.32 0.31 -11.41
C SER A 305 -26.72 -1.10 -11.26
N GLN A 306 -26.97 -1.81 -10.16
CA GLN A 306 -26.41 -3.15 -9.92
C GLN A 306 -26.74 -4.13 -11.06
N ALA A 307 -28.01 -4.19 -11.48
CA ALA A 307 -28.45 -5.08 -12.54
C ALA A 307 -27.95 -4.61 -13.92
N THR A 308 -27.91 -3.29 -14.15
CA THR A 308 -27.41 -2.68 -15.39
C THR A 308 -25.98 -3.07 -15.73
N TYR A 309 -25.10 -3.06 -14.73
CA TYR A 309 -23.66 -3.35 -14.91
C TYR A 309 -23.26 -4.74 -14.39
N ASN A 310 -24.23 -5.60 -14.04
CA ASN A 310 -24.03 -6.96 -13.55
C ASN A 310 -23.05 -7.05 -12.35
N PHE A 311 -23.17 -6.12 -11.39
CA PHE A 311 -22.34 -6.14 -10.18
C PHE A 311 -22.81 -7.20 -9.17
N THR A 312 -21.85 -7.96 -8.61
CA THR A 312 -22.07 -8.89 -7.50
C THR A 312 -22.68 -8.20 -6.28
N ASN A 313 -22.21 -6.98 -5.97
CA ASN A 313 -22.65 -6.18 -4.83
C ASN A 313 -23.42 -4.93 -5.30
N THR A 314 -24.35 -4.46 -4.48
CA THR A 314 -25.14 -3.25 -4.76
C THR A 314 -24.26 -1.99 -4.58
N PRO A 315 -24.16 -1.10 -5.59
CA PRO A 315 -23.52 0.20 -5.45
C PRO A 315 -24.26 1.13 -4.47
N TRP A 316 -23.53 2.08 -3.88
CA TRP A 316 -23.96 2.87 -2.71
C TRP A 316 -24.47 4.27 -3.05
N GLY A 317 -24.20 4.77 -4.26
CA GLY A 317 -24.64 6.08 -4.73
C GLY A 317 -24.09 7.24 -3.90
N GLY A 318 -22.96 7.09 -3.22
CA GLY A 318 -22.39 8.09 -2.32
C GLY A 318 -21.74 9.24 -3.09
N VAL A 319 -20.59 8.93 -3.69
CA VAL A 319 -19.71 9.88 -4.39
C VAL A 319 -20.31 10.29 -5.73
N CYS A 320 -20.21 11.58 -6.08
CA CYS A 320 -20.44 12.06 -7.42
C CYS A 320 -19.41 13.15 -7.77
N ALA A 321 -19.05 13.24 -9.06
CA ALA A 321 -18.19 14.31 -9.53
C ALA A 321 -18.85 15.68 -9.41
N ILE A 322 -18.06 16.71 -9.13
CA ILE A 322 -18.53 18.09 -9.02
C ILE A 322 -18.80 18.65 -10.44
N PRO A 323 -19.91 19.39 -10.67
CA PRO A 323 -20.23 19.92 -12.01
C PRO A 323 -19.09 20.73 -12.64
N GLN A 324 -18.42 21.57 -11.86
CA GLN A 324 -17.28 22.37 -12.30
C GLN A 324 -16.09 21.52 -12.78
N PHE A 325 -15.87 20.35 -12.18
CA PHE A 325 -14.84 19.42 -12.65
C PHE A 325 -15.23 18.78 -13.99
N ILE A 326 -16.49 18.38 -14.16
CA ILE A 326 -17.01 17.88 -15.45
C ILE A 326 -16.94 18.96 -16.53
N GLU A 327 -17.31 20.20 -16.19
CA GLU A 327 -17.25 21.39 -17.07
C GLU A 327 -15.82 21.82 -17.42
N SER A 328 -14.80 21.29 -16.74
CA SER A 328 -13.38 21.58 -17.04
C SER A 328 -12.82 20.76 -18.22
N TYR A 329 -13.51 19.71 -18.64
CA TYR A 329 -13.11 18.88 -19.78
C TYR A 329 -13.38 19.59 -21.12
N ASP A 330 -12.51 19.35 -22.09
CA ASP A 330 -12.78 19.70 -23.49
C ASP A 330 -14.01 18.87 -23.98
N PRO A 331 -15.02 19.47 -24.63
CA PRO A 331 -16.18 18.75 -25.17
C PRO A 331 -15.84 17.61 -26.13
N ASP A 332 -14.66 17.63 -26.76
CA ASP A 332 -14.16 16.57 -27.64
C ASP A 332 -13.30 15.52 -26.93
N ASP A 333 -12.99 15.69 -25.64
CA ASP A 333 -12.27 14.71 -24.83
C ASP A 333 -13.07 13.39 -24.69
N ALA A 334 -12.46 12.27 -25.07
CA ALA A 334 -13.05 10.95 -24.93
C ALA A 334 -13.36 10.62 -23.45
N ARG A 335 -12.53 11.08 -22.51
CA ARG A 335 -12.68 10.83 -21.07
C ARG A 335 -13.98 11.43 -20.53
N LEU A 336 -14.44 12.57 -21.07
CA LEU A 336 -15.73 13.17 -20.70
C LEU A 336 -16.90 12.25 -21.08
N LYS A 337 -16.84 11.64 -22.26
CA LYS A 337 -17.90 10.78 -22.82
C LYS A 337 -17.86 9.35 -22.28
N GLU A 338 -16.68 8.85 -21.90
CA GLU A 338 -16.47 7.47 -21.45
C GLU A 338 -16.56 7.29 -19.93
N ASN A 339 -16.20 8.30 -19.12
CA ASN A 339 -16.08 8.13 -17.67
C ASN A 339 -17.22 8.75 -16.83
N PHE A 340 -18.11 9.57 -17.42
CA PHE A 340 -19.20 10.24 -16.68
C PHE A 340 -20.58 9.80 -17.16
N ILE A 341 -21.44 9.45 -16.20
CA ILE A 341 -22.85 9.10 -16.43
C ILE A 341 -23.72 10.22 -15.86
N TYR A 342 -24.55 10.84 -16.70
CA TYR A 342 -25.41 11.96 -16.32
C TYR A 342 -26.76 11.90 -17.06
N GLY A 343 -27.75 12.65 -16.56
CA GLY A 343 -29.09 12.68 -17.14
C GLY A 343 -29.93 11.43 -16.87
N GLN A 344 -31.14 11.39 -17.44
CA GLN A 344 -32.09 10.29 -17.22
C GLN A 344 -31.62 9.02 -17.94
N GLN A 345 -31.26 8.00 -17.16
CA GLN A 345 -30.95 6.67 -17.67
C GLN A 345 -32.25 5.92 -17.97
N TYR A 346 -32.52 5.62 -19.24
CA TYR A 346 -33.66 4.79 -19.64
C TYR A 346 -33.21 3.34 -19.79
N LYS A 347 -33.78 2.44 -18.96
CA LYS A 347 -33.68 0.97 -18.99
C LYS A 347 -32.42 0.37 -19.64
N SER A 348 -31.54 -0.16 -18.78
CA SER A 348 -30.70 -1.32 -19.13
C SER A 348 -31.54 -2.57 -19.40
#